data_AF-A0A8E7AXP2-F1
#
_entry.id   AF-A0A8E7AXP2-F1
#
_cell.length_a   1.000
_cell.length_b   1.000
_cell.length_c   1.000
_cell.angle_alpha   90.00
_cell.angle_beta   90.00
_cell.angle_gamma   90.00
#
_symmetry.space_group_name_H-M   'P 1'
#
loop_
_entity.id
_entity.type
_entity.pdbx_description
1 polymer ?
#
loop_
_entity_poly.entity_id
_entity_poly.type
_entity_poly.pdbx_seq_one_letter_code
_entity_poly.pdbx_strand_id
1 'polypeptide(L)' 'MTAIKQIPVSQSVWDEIVELKESNQTFDDLLSHMVDLEKKNRLMEDMKKKEDEGEFVKMTFES' A
#
# COMPACT_ATOMS: atom_id res chain seq x y z
N MET A 1 -3.81 24.17 6.18
CA MET A 1 -2.37 23.98 5.87
C MET A 1 -2.09 22.49 5.94
N THR A 2 -1.67 21.86 4.86
CA THR A 2 -1.31 20.44 4.84
C THR A 2 0.12 20.31 5.39
N ALA A 3 0.32 19.46 6.40
CA ALA A 3 1.65 19.27 6.97
C ALA A 3 2.53 18.49 5.99
N ILE A 4 3.58 19.13 5.48
CA ILE A 4 4.58 18.48 4.63
C ILE A 4 5.57 17.75 5.55
N LYS A 5 5.60 16.42 5.48
CA LYS A 5 6.59 15.59 6.17
C LYS A 5 7.66 15.17 5.16
N GLN A 6 8.93 15.38 5.49
CA GLN A 6 10.05 14.94 4.68
C GLN A 6 10.55 13.58 5.17
N ILE A 7 10.77 12.65 4.25
CA ILE A 7 11.31 11.32 4.55
C ILE A 7 12.74 11.29 3.98
N PRO A 8 13.78 11.24 4.82
CA PRO A 8 15.14 11.09 4.32
C PRO A 8 15.32 9.69 3.74
N VAL A 9 15.84 9.60 2.53
CA VAL A 9 16.17 8.36 1.84
C VAL A 9 17.62 8.38 1.35
N SER A 10 18.19 7.22 1.07
CA SER A 10 19.51 7.12 0.44
C SER A 10 19.45 7.57 -1.03
N GLN A 11 20.60 7.95 -1.60
CA GLN A 11 20.66 8.34 -3.01
C GLN A 11 20.20 7.22 -3.95
N SER A 12 20.58 5.97 -3.68
CA SER A 12 20.15 4.81 -4.47
C SER A 12 18.62 4.70 -4.54
N VAL A 13 17.96 4.82 -3.39
CA VAL A 13 16.49 4.73 -3.30
C VAL A 13 15.84 5.92 -4.01
N TRP A 14 16.47 7.10 -3.94
CA TRP A 14 15.98 8.26 -4.67
C TRP A 14 16.02 8.06 -6.18
N ASP A 15 17.13 7.53 -6.70
CA ASP A 15 17.31 7.30 -8.13
C ASP A 15 16.26 6.29 -8.66
N GLU A 16 15.99 5.22 -7.90
CA GLU A 16 14.92 4.25 -8.21
C GLU A 16 13.52 4.91 -8.24
N ILE A 17 13.21 5.79 -7.28
CA ILE A 17 11.92 6.51 -7.25
C ILE A 17 11.78 7.45 -8.45
N VAL A 18 12.87 8.09 -8.87
CA VAL A 18 12.89 8.98 -10.05
C VAL A 18 12.63 8.18 -11.32
N GLU A 19 13.22 7.00 -11.46
CA GLU A 19 13.00 6.11 -12.61
C GLU A 19 11.55 5.61 -12.72
N LEU A 20 10.87 5.42 -11.58
CA LEU A 20 9.48 4.99 -11.54
C LEU A 20 8.48 6.11 -11.92
N LYS A 21 8.90 7.37 -11.92
CA LYS A 21 8.02 8.52 -12.14
C LYS A 21 7.67 8.68 -13.62
N GLU A 22 6.38 8.73 -13.94
CA GLU A 22 5.91 9.04 -15.30
C GLU A 22 5.99 10.56 -15.62
N SER A 23 6.05 10.88 -16.93
CA SER A 23 6.20 12.25 -17.44
C SER A 23 5.13 13.24 -16.96
N ASN A 24 3.90 12.76 -16.70
CA ASN A 24 2.76 13.59 -16.29
C ASN A 24 2.36 13.43 -14.81
N GLN A 25 3.16 12.74 -14.01
CA GLN A 25 2.86 12.43 -12.62
C GLN A 25 3.70 13.30 -11.66
N THR A 26 3.18 13.65 -10.48
CA THR A 26 4.02 14.25 -9.41
C THR A 26 4.61 13.16 -8.49
N PHE A 27 5.66 13.48 -7.73
CA PHE A 27 6.17 12.52 -6.73
C PHE A 27 5.15 12.20 -5.64
N ASP A 28 4.26 13.15 -5.31
CA ASP A 28 3.18 12.91 -4.35
C ASP A 28 2.16 11.90 -4.89
N ASP A 29 1.82 12.00 -6.18
CA ASP A 29 0.95 11.02 -6.86
C ASP A 29 1.60 9.63 -6.92
N LEU A 30 2.91 9.58 -7.23
CA LEU A 30 3.66 8.32 -7.28
C LEU A 30 3.69 7.66 -5.90
N LEU A 31 4.07 8.40 -4.86
CA LEU A 31 4.11 7.88 -3.50
C LEU A 31 2.73 7.46 -3.00
N SER A 32 1.68 8.22 -3.32
CA SER A 32 0.30 7.85 -3.00
C SER A 32 -0.10 6.54 -3.66
N HIS A 33 0.21 6.36 -4.94
CA HIS A 33 -0.06 5.13 -5.66
C HIS A 33 0.70 3.93 -5.07
N MET A 34 1.98 4.10 -4.74
CA MET A 34 2.79 3.05 -4.09
C MET A 34 2.22 2.64 -2.74
N VAL A 35 1.80 3.60 -1.92
CA VAL A 35 1.17 3.33 -0.62
C VAL A 35 -0.13 2.54 -0.78
N ASP A 36 -0.94 2.85 -1.79
CA ASP A 36 -2.18 2.13 -2.04
C ASP A 36 -1.97 0.71 -2.56
N LEU A 37 -0.94 0.49 -3.39
CA LEU A 37 -0.54 -0.86 -3.80
C LEU A 37 -0.10 -1.69 -2.61
N GLU A 38 0.75 -1.15 -1.73
CA GLU A 38 1.24 -1.86 -0.55
C GLU A 38 0.10 -2.24 0.41
N LYS A 39 -0.86 -1.33 0.64
CA LYS A 39 -2.05 -1.64 1.45
C LYS A 39 -2.88 -2.77 0.85
N LYS A 40 -3.06 -2.78 -0.47
CA LYS A 40 -3.81 -3.84 -1.16
C LYS A 40 -3.11 -5.18 -1.06
N ASN A 41 -1.79 -5.21 -1.26
CA ASN A 41 -0.99 -6.42 -1.14
C ASN A 41 -1.08 -7.00 0.28
N ARG A 42 -0.84 -6.18 1.30
CA ARG A 42 -0.97 -6.59 2.70
C ARG A 42 -2.36 -7.11 3.03
N LEU A 43 -3.40 -6.46 2.51
CA LEU A 43 -4.78 -6.91 2.70
C LEU A 43 -5.01 -8.29 2.07
N MET A 44 -4.51 -8.53 0.86
CA MET A 44 -4.62 -9.82 0.19
C MET A 44 -3.84 -10.91 0.92
N GLU A 45 -2.63 -10.62 1.39
CA GLU A 45 -1.82 -11.54 2.19
C GLU A 45 -2.52 -11.91 3.50
N ASP A 46 -3.07 -10.91 4.21
CA ASP A 46 -3.80 -11.12 5.45
C ASP A 46 -5.09 -11.94 5.23
N MET A 47 -5.81 -11.72 4.12
CA MET A 47 -6.98 -12.52 3.75
C MET A 47 -6.57 -13.97 3.49
N LYS A 48 -5.54 -14.18 2.66
CA LYS A 48 -5.06 -15.52 2.33
C LYS A 48 -4.62 -16.28 3.58
N LYS A 49 -3.89 -15.62 4.48
CA LYS A 49 -3.49 -16.22 5.75
C LYS A 49 -4.68 -16.63 6.60
N LYS A 50 -5.72 -15.79 6.68
CA LYS A 50 -6.95 -16.11 7.42
C LYS A 50 -7.77 -17.22 6.75
N GLU A 51 -7.70 -17.36 5.43
CA GLU A 51 -8.30 -18.49 4.71
C GLU A 51 -7.57 -19.80 4.98
N ASP A 52 -6.23 -19.76 4.96
CA ASP A 52 -5.41 -20.94 5.21
C ASP A 52 -5.45 -21.39 6.69
N GLU A 53 -5.60 -20.46 7.64
CA GLU A 53 -5.62 -20.72 9.09
C GLU A 53 -7.03 -20.76 9.70
N GLY A 54 -8.09 -20.46 8.92
CA GLY A 54 -9.42 -20.17 9.45
C GLY A 54 -10.35 -21.38 9.58
N GLU A 55 -10.80 -21.66 10.81
CA GLU A 55 -12.06 -22.37 11.02
C GLU A 55 -13.24 -21.42 10.74
N PHE A 56 -13.78 -21.48 9.53
CA PHE A 56 -14.93 -20.68 9.13
C PHE A 56 -16.22 -21.20 9.79
N VAL A 57 -16.79 -20.42 10.71
CA VAL A 57 -18.10 -20.71 11.32
C VAL A 57 -19.22 -20.01 10.56
N LYS A 58 -20.33 -20.73 10.36
CA LYS A 58 -21.51 -20.21 9.67
C LYS A 58 -22.15 -19.09 10.48
N MET A 59 -22.24 -17.89 9.91
CA MET A 59 -22.96 -16.78 10.53
C MET A 59 -24.48 -17.00 10.41
N THR A 60 -25.16 -17.18 11.53
CA THR A 60 -26.63 -17.20 11.60
C THR A 60 -27.12 -15.81 11.95
N PHE A 61 -27.84 -15.17 11.04
CA PHE A 61 -28.60 -13.95 11.35
C PHE A 61 -29.95 -14.37 11.93
N GLU A 62 -30.20 -14.06 13.20
CA GLU A 62 -31.56 -14.08 13.75
C GLU A 62 -32.26 -12.79 13.31
N SER A 63 -33.41 -12.93 12.65
CA SER A 63 -34.26 -11.85 12.17
C SER A 63 -35.38 -11.55 13.16
#